data_AF-A0ABD3YTJ1-F1
#
_entry.id   AF-A0ABD3YTJ1-F1
#
_cell.length_a   1.000
_cell.length_b   1.000
_cell.length_c   1.000
_cell.angle_alpha   90.00
_cell.angle_beta   90.00
_cell.angle_gamma   90.00
#
_symmetry.space_group_name_H-M   'P 1'
#
loop_
_entity.id
_entity.type
_entity.pdbx_description
1 polymer ?
#
loop_
_entity_poly.entity_id
_entity_poly.type
_entity_poly.pdbx_seq_one_letter_code
_entity_poly.pdbx_strand_id
1 'polypeptide(L)'
;MNRKYLLQYLFVCILTLLALPARANLPSDEQQLQAMQVDACRALGSLMLLRGEGFQENHANQLKADLAALDAAVKSYAKADEGLRKAHQALLAQIQAGTTYGPKEEDLPWTYLPDLSRALRDFLGQVERFVPPSAADELPLWQVPVRIEYLSVQYLARSYLGVLEIAREAPQSYLGQDEKTLLPLISRSLSRLPPGAASGKLQMRWNYLETALGDMNSKSNALVSASGRPWAPIIVERHARELAGQLMQLSQAQ
;
A
#
# COMPACT_ATOMS: atom_id res chain seq x y z
N MET A 1 -23.67 -5.11 -58.70
CA MET A 1 -22.38 -4.98 -57.98
C MET A 1 -21.85 -6.39 -57.69
N ASN A 2 -20.66 -6.74 -58.19
CA ASN A 2 -20.17 -8.13 -58.23
C ASN A 2 -19.85 -8.64 -56.81
N ARG A 3 -20.52 -9.72 -56.39
CA ARG A 3 -20.50 -10.30 -55.02
C ARG A 3 -19.09 -10.64 -54.50
N LYS A 4 -18.16 -10.93 -55.42
CA LYS A 4 -16.73 -11.16 -55.14
C LYS A 4 -16.01 -9.92 -54.59
N TYR A 5 -16.27 -8.74 -55.16
CA TYR A 5 -15.65 -7.51 -54.69
C TYR A 5 -16.24 -7.05 -53.35
N LEU A 6 -17.54 -7.29 -53.11
CA LEU A 6 -18.18 -6.98 -51.84
C LEU A 6 -17.52 -7.73 -50.66
N LEU A 7 -17.23 -9.01 -50.84
CA LEU A 7 -16.51 -9.84 -49.85
C LEU A 7 -15.07 -9.38 -49.64
N GLN A 8 -14.40 -8.94 -50.70
CA GLN A 8 -13.02 -8.44 -50.64
C GLN A 8 -12.92 -7.10 -49.91
N TYR A 9 -13.85 -6.17 -50.15
CA TYR A 9 -13.94 -4.91 -49.41
C TYR A 9 -14.31 -5.14 -47.94
N LEU A 10 -15.19 -6.10 -47.66
CA LEU A 10 -15.57 -6.44 -46.28
C LEU A 10 -14.40 -7.08 -45.51
N PHE A 11 -13.59 -7.90 -46.17
CA PHE A 11 -12.39 -8.50 -45.58
C PHE A 11 -11.29 -7.46 -45.31
N VAL A 12 -11.08 -6.50 -46.22
CA VAL A 12 -10.13 -5.40 -46.02
C VAL A 12 -10.59 -4.46 -44.90
N CYS A 13 -11.90 -4.14 -44.81
CA CYS A 13 -12.45 -3.35 -43.71
C CYS A 13 -12.29 -4.03 -42.34
N ILE A 14 -12.46 -5.36 -42.27
CA ILE A 14 -12.25 -6.12 -41.02
C ILE A 14 -10.77 -6.14 -40.62
N LEU A 15 -9.85 -6.28 -41.58
CA LEU A 15 -8.41 -6.21 -41.32
C LEU A 15 -7.95 -4.82 -40.86
N THR A 16 -8.58 -3.73 -41.35
CA THR A 16 -8.29 -2.38 -40.84
C THR A 16 -8.87 -2.11 -39.45
N LEU A 17 -9.98 -2.77 -39.07
CA LEU A 17 -10.56 -2.66 -37.73
C LEU A 17 -9.78 -3.45 -36.67
N LEU A 18 -9.11 -4.54 -37.06
CA LEU A 18 -8.21 -5.33 -36.20
C LEU A 18 -6.80 -4.73 -36.06
N ALA A 19 -6.46 -3.72 -36.86
CA ALA A 19 -5.17 -3.02 -36.80
C ALA A 19 -5.19 -1.76 -35.90
N LEU A 20 -6.31 -1.50 -35.20
CA LEU A 20 -6.30 -0.59 -34.05
C LEU A 20 -5.46 -1.27 -32.97
N PRO A 21 -4.29 -0.75 -32.58
CA PRO A 21 -3.62 -1.29 -31.41
C PRO A 21 -4.61 -1.10 -30.27
N ALA A 22 -5.02 -2.19 -29.64
CA ALA A 22 -5.51 -2.12 -28.28
C ALA A 22 -4.39 -1.44 -27.51
N ARG A 23 -4.50 -0.12 -27.30
CA ARG A 23 -3.64 0.58 -26.36
C ARG A 23 -4.01 0.00 -25.02
N ALA A 24 -3.30 -1.05 -24.61
CA ALA A 24 -3.20 -1.38 -23.21
C ALA A 24 -2.75 -0.07 -22.55
N ASN A 25 -3.62 0.54 -21.75
CA ASN A 25 -3.28 1.72 -20.99
C ASN A 25 -2.20 1.24 -20.00
N LEU A 26 -0.95 1.44 -20.37
CA LEU A 26 0.16 1.12 -19.48
C LEU A 26 0.02 2.04 -18.26
N PRO A 27 0.14 1.50 -17.04
CA PRO A 27 0.01 2.32 -15.84
C PRO A 27 1.09 3.40 -15.86
N SER A 28 0.71 4.62 -15.46
CA SER A 28 1.66 5.74 -15.37
C SER A 28 2.75 5.44 -14.34
N ASP A 29 3.88 6.14 -14.42
CA ASP A 29 4.96 5.98 -13.44
C ASP A 29 4.45 6.19 -12.00
N GLU A 30 3.60 7.20 -11.77
CA GLU A 30 3.00 7.47 -10.46
C GLU A 30 2.14 6.31 -9.97
N GLN A 31 1.36 5.68 -10.85
CA GLN A 31 0.54 4.51 -10.51
C GLN A 31 1.41 3.29 -10.15
N GLN A 32 2.51 3.08 -10.85
CA GLN A 32 3.45 1.99 -10.56
C GLN A 32 4.16 2.23 -9.21
N LEU A 33 4.58 3.47 -8.94
CA LEU A 33 5.17 3.88 -7.66
C LEU A 33 4.17 3.76 -6.50
N GLN A 34 2.91 4.18 -6.71
CA GLN A 34 1.81 4.00 -5.77
C GLN A 34 1.61 2.52 -5.44
N ALA A 35 1.49 1.66 -6.45
CA ALA A 35 1.24 0.24 -6.29
C ALA A 35 2.35 -0.43 -5.47
N MET A 36 3.63 -0.20 -5.80
CA MET A 36 4.76 -0.77 -5.05
C MET A 36 4.70 -0.42 -3.55
N GLN A 37 4.41 0.83 -3.20
CA GLN A 37 4.38 1.26 -1.80
C GLN A 37 3.16 0.70 -1.05
N VAL A 38 1.98 0.73 -1.69
CA VAL A 38 0.74 0.16 -1.14
C VAL A 38 0.86 -1.35 -0.94
N ASP A 39 1.35 -2.08 -1.94
CA ASP A 39 1.43 -3.54 -1.90
C ASP A 39 2.49 -4.01 -0.90
N ALA A 40 3.58 -3.26 -0.70
CA ALA A 40 4.55 -3.53 0.37
C ALA A 40 3.93 -3.38 1.76
N CYS A 41 3.15 -2.32 1.98
CA CYS A 41 2.43 -2.13 3.24
C CYS A 41 1.40 -3.24 3.45
N ARG A 42 0.62 -3.59 2.42
CA ARG A 42 -0.38 -4.66 2.48
C ARG A 42 0.24 -6.02 2.76
N ALA A 43 1.35 -6.37 2.12
CA ALA A 43 2.04 -7.63 2.41
C ALA A 43 2.48 -7.72 3.87
N LEU A 44 2.99 -6.62 4.43
CA LEU A 44 3.36 -6.55 5.85
C LEU A 44 2.14 -6.64 6.78
N GLY A 45 1.06 -5.92 6.46
CA GLY A 45 -0.21 -5.97 7.19
C GLY A 45 -0.82 -7.37 7.18
N SER A 46 -0.78 -8.06 6.04
CA SER A 46 -1.25 -9.44 5.90
C SER A 46 -0.41 -10.44 6.68
N LEU A 47 0.90 -10.22 6.80
CA LEU A 47 1.74 -10.99 7.72
C LEU A 47 1.31 -10.79 9.18
N MET A 48 1.06 -9.55 9.58
CA MET A 48 0.62 -9.23 10.95
C MET A 48 -0.75 -9.85 11.25
N LEU A 49 -1.69 -9.81 10.31
CA LEU A 49 -2.98 -10.50 10.46
C LEU A 49 -2.82 -12.01 10.50
N LEU A 50 -1.99 -12.59 9.63
CA LEU A 50 -1.71 -14.02 9.65
C LEU A 50 -1.21 -14.45 11.03
N ARG A 51 -0.29 -13.71 11.64
CA ARG A 51 0.24 -14.04 12.96
C ARG A 51 -0.75 -13.73 14.08
N GLY A 52 -1.30 -12.53 14.07
CA GLY A 52 -2.16 -11.97 15.11
C GLY A 52 -3.49 -12.68 15.26
N GLU A 53 -4.01 -13.24 14.16
CA GLU A 53 -5.29 -13.95 14.11
C GLU A 53 -5.13 -15.48 14.13
N GLY A 54 -3.92 -16.00 14.39
CA GLY A 54 -3.69 -17.42 14.66
C GLY A 54 -3.48 -18.30 13.42
N PHE A 55 -2.76 -17.79 12.41
CA PHE A 55 -2.33 -18.53 11.21
C PHE A 55 -3.46 -19.12 10.36
N GLN A 56 -4.59 -18.42 10.27
CA GLN A 56 -5.74 -18.87 9.48
C GLN A 56 -5.43 -18.90 7.99
N GLU A 57 -5.99 -19.89 7.28
CA GLU A 57 -5.77 -20.10 5.84
C GLU A 57 -6.16 -18.87 5.01
N ASN A 58 -7.23 -18.17 5.39
CA ASN A 58 -7.67 -16.95 4.71
C ASN A 58 -6.57 -15.86 4.72
N HIS A 59 -5.90 -15.67 5.87
CA HIS A 59 -4.80 -14.70 5.98
C HIS A 59 -3.55 -15.18 5.26
N ALA A 60 -3.29 -16.49 5.22
CA ALA A 60 -2.17 -17.05 4.45
C ALA A 60 -2.36 -16.82 2.95
N ASN A 61 -3.58 -17.03 2.45
CA ASN A 61 -3.95 -16.75 1.06
C ASN A 61 -3.88 -15.26 0.74
N GLN A 62 -4.34 -14.40 1.64
CA GLN A 62 -4.22 -12.94 1.48
C GLN A 62 -2.76 -12.49 1.42
N LEU A 63 -1.91 -12.99 2.32
CA LEU A 63 -0.47 -12.71 2.30
C LEU A 63 0.18 -13.15 0.99
N LYS A 64 -0.15 -14.36 0.51
CA LYS A 64 0.35 -14.87 -0.77
C LYS A 64 -0.08 -13.98 -1.94
N ALA A 65 -1.32 -13.50 -1.94
CA ALA A 65 -1.83 -12.60 -2.98
C ALA A 65 -1.11 -11.24 -2.95
N ASP A 66 -0.93 -10.66 -1.77
CA ASP A 66 -0.25 -9.36 -1.62
C ASP A 66 1.24 -9.44 -1.98
N LEU A 67 1.92 -10.54 -1.63
CA LEU A 67 3.31 -10.77 -2.06
C LEU A 67 3.42 -10.91 -3.58
N ALA A 68 2.45 -11.58 -4.22
CA ALA A 68 2.43 -11.69 -5.68
C ALA A 68 2.15 -10.33 -6.36
N ALA A 69 1.28 -9.50 -5.77
CA ALA A 69 1.03 -8.15 -6.25
C ALA A 69 2.28 -7.27 -6.15
N LEU A 70 2.97 -7.29 -5.01
CA LEU A 70 4.23 -6.56 -4.81
C LEU A 70 5.30 -7.00 -5.82
N ASP A 71 5.48 -8.30 -6.01
CA ASP A 71 6.46 -8.84 -6.96
C ASP A 71 6.13 -8.41 -8.41
N ALA A 72 4.85 -8.44 -8.80
CA ALA A 72 4.41 -7.95 -10.09
C ALA A 72 4.63 -6.44 -10.27
N ALA A 73 4.36 -5.63 -9.24
CA ALA A 73 4.58 -4.19 -9.26
C ALA A 73 6.07 -3.85 -9.46
N VAL A 74 6.97 -4.50 -8.72
CA VAL A 74 8.42 -4.28 -8.87
C VAL A 74 8.95 -4.78 -10.21
N LYS A 75 8.49 -5.95 -10.69
CA LYS A 75 8.93 -6.51 -11.98
C LYS A 75 8.46 -5.70 -13.19
N SER A 76 7.27 -5.10 -13.11
CA SER A 76 6.72 -4.28 -14.19
C SER A 76 7.30 -2.86 -14.24
N TYR A 77 7.95 -2.40 -13.17
CA TYR A 77 8.58 -1.08 -13.12
C TYR A 77 9.88 -1.04 -13.94
N ALA A 78 9.81 -0.49 -15.15
CA ALA A 78 10.92 -0.48 -16.11
C ALA A 78 12.18 0.23 -15.59
N LYS A 79 12.03 1.20 -14.67
CA LYS A 79 13.13 1.98 -14.09
C LYS A 79 13.74 1.35 -12.83
N ALA A 80 13.28 0.16 -12.43
CA ALA A 80 13.82 -0.51 -11.25
C ALA A 80 15.33 -0.73 -11.42
N ASP A 81 16.12 -0.14 -10.52
CA ASP A 81 17.57 -0.34 -10.45
C ASP A 81 17.92 -1.56 -9.57
N GLU A 82 19.20 -1.88 -9.48
CA GLU A 82 19.67 -2.98 -8.63
C GLU A 82 19.36 -2.73 -7.15
N GLY A 83 19.42 -1.46 -6.70
CA GLY A 83 19.09 -1.06 -5.34
C GLY A 83 17.66 -1.38 -4.95
N LEU A 84 16.69 -0.99 -5.78
CA LEU A 84 15.28 -1.29 -5.57
C LEU A 84 15.02 -2.80 -5.58
N ARG A 85 15.62 -3.55 -6.52
CA ARG A 85 15.47 -5.01 -6.57
C ARG A 85 16.04 -5.69 -5.33
N LYS A 86 17.20 -5.24 -4.84
CA LYS A 86 17.82 -5.79 -3.62
C LYS A 86 16.99 -5.49 -2.38
N ALA A 87 16.49 -4.27 -2.24
CA ALA A 87 15.61 -3.90 -1.13
C ALA A 87 14.30 -4.71 -1.15
N HIS A 88 13.72 -4.93 -2.34
CA HIS A 88 12.57 -5.80 -2.51
C HIS A 88 12.85 -7.24 -2.04
N GLN A 89 13.95 -7.84 -2.47
CA GLN A 89 14.33 -9.20 -2.03
C GLN A 89 14.57 -9.29 -0.52
N ALA A 90 15.19 -8.26 0.08
CA ALA A 90 15.38 -8.20 1.53
C ALA A 90 14.03 -8.13 2.28
N LEU A 91 13.08 -7.33 1.80
CA LEU A 91 11.74 -7.26 2.36
C LEU A 91 10.99 -8.60 2.24
N LEU A 92 11.03 -9.24 1.06
CA LEU A 92 10.41 -10.56 0.87
C LEU A 92 11.00 -11.61 1.82
N ALA A 93 12.32 -11.62 1.99
CA ALA A 93 13.00 -12.55 2.88
C ALA A 93 12.55 -12.39 4.34
N GLN A 94 12.41 -11.14 4.82
CA GLN A 94 11.93 -10.87 6.18
C GLN A 94 10.46 -11.28 6.35
N ILE A 95 9.59 -10.98 5.37
CA ILE A 95 8.19 -11.39 5.42
C ILE A 95 8.06 -12.91 5.46
N GLN A 96 8.84 -13.62 4.62
CA GLN A 96 8.85 -15.08 4.58
C GLN A 96 9.40 -15.68 5.87
N ALA A 97 10.48 -15.13 6.44
CA ALA A 97 10.95 -15.55 7.76
C ALA A 97 9.84 -15.42 8.81
N GLY A 98 9.10 -14.31 8.76
CA GLY A 98 7.92 -14.06 9.58
C GLY A 98 6.82 -15.11 9.52
N THR A 99 6.67 -15.85 8.41
CA THR A 99 5.69 -16.94 8.31
C THR A 99 6.19 -18.24 8.90
N THR A 100 7.51 -18.41 9.02
CA THR A 100 8.13 -19.63 9.56
C THR A 100 8.18 -19.68 11.08
N TYR A 101 8.21 -18.52 11.74
CA TYR A 101 8.21 -18.43 13.20
C TYR A 101 6.83 -18.81 13.77
N GLY A 102 6.55 -20.11 13.88
CA GLY A 102 5.21 -20.62 14.09
C GLY A 102 4.63 -20.34 15.49
N PRO A 103 3.36 -20.70 15.71
CA PRO A 103 2.69 -20.58 17.01
C PRO A 103 3.28 -21.49 18.11
N LYS A 104 4.29 -22.28 17.79
CA LYS A 104 5.01 -23.20 18.70
C LYS A 104 6.36 -22.65 19.15
N GLU A 105 6.82 -21.54 18.58
CA GLU A 105 8.01 -20.83 19.05
C GLU A 105 7.56 -19.79 20.09
N GLU A 106 8.14 -19.87 21.29
CA GLU A 106 7.73 -19.08 22.45
C GLU A 106 7.92 -17.57 22.24
N ASP A 107 8.96 -17.19 21.48
CA ASP A 107 9.26 -15.80 21.13
C ASP A 107 9.80 -15.67 19.70
N LEU A 108 9.47 -14.56 19.04
CA LEU A 108 10.17 -14.13 17.82
C LEU A 108 11.63 -13.82 18.14
N PRO A 109 12.57 -14.04 17.20
CA PRO A 109 13.94 -13.58 17.39
C PRO A 109 13.97 -12.09 17.74
N TRP A 110 14.74 -11.69 18.75
CA TRP A 110 14.77 -10.31 19.23
C TRP A 110 15.14 -9.27 18.16
N THR A 111 15.89 -9.67 17.11
CA THR A 111 16.25 -8.80 15.97
C THR A 111 15.17 -8.75 14.90
N TYR A 112 14.21 -9.67 14.91
CA TYR A 112 13.28 -9.84 13.80
C TYR A 112 12.44 -8.59 13.54
N LEU A 113 11.83 -7.99 14.56
CA LEU A 113 11.02 -6.79 14.39
C LEU A 113 11.86 -5.58 13.92
N PRO A 114 13.05 -5.29 14.52
CA PRO A 114 13.98 -4.30 13.97
C PRO A 114 14.38 -4.55 12.51
N ASP A 115 14.69 -5.79 12.14
CA ASP A 115 15.11 -6.15 10.79
C ASP A 115 13.96 -6.05 9.78
N LEU A 116 12.73 -6.44 10.18
CA LEU A 116 11.52 -6.26 9.40
C LEU A 116 11.21 -4.77 9.16
N SER A 117 11.30 -3.95 10.22
CA SER A 117 11.12 -2.50 10.13
C SER A 117 12.14 -1.87 9.20
N ARG A 118 13.43 -2.22 9.32
CA ARG A 118 14.49 -1.75 8.43
C ARG A 118 14.21 -2.14 6.98
N ALA A 119 13.86 -3.41 6.72
CA ALA A 119 13.61 -3.88 5.37
C ALA A 119 12.43 -3.15 4.70
N LEU A 120 11.36 -2.84 5.43
CA LEU A 120 10.25 -2.03 4.92
C LEU A 120 10.73 -0.60 4.59
N ARG A 121 11.43 0.06 5.52
CA ARG A 121 11.92 1.43 5.33
C ARG A 121 12.90 1.53 4.18
N ASP A 122 13.81 0.57 4.06
CA ASP A 122 14.78 0.52 2.97
C ASP A 122 14.06 0.37 1.64
N PHE A 123 13.10 -0.56 1.52
CA PHE A 123 12.31 -0.73 0.30
C PHE A 123 11.52 0.54 -0.07
N LEU A 124 10.74 1.08 0.86
CA LEU A 124 9.95 2.29 0.60
C LEU A 124 10.86 3.49 0.27
N GLY A 125 11.99 3.61 0.95
CA GLY A 125 13.00 4.64 0.66
C GLY A 125 13.61 4.48 -0.73
N GLN A 126 13.83 3.25 -1.21
CA GLN A 126 14.25 3.01 -2.59
C GLN A 126 13.18 3.42 -3.60
N VAL A 127 11.89 3.17 -3.31
CA VAL A 127 10.79 3.59 -4.19
C VAL A 127 10.67 5.13 -4.22
N GLU A 128 10.78 5.80 -3.07
CA GLU A 128 10.67 7.26 -2.96
C GLU A 128 11.77 8.02 -3.73
N ARG A 129 12.92 7.40 -4.04
CA ARG A 129 13.94 7.98 -4.94
C ARG A 129 13.40 8.31 -6.34
N PHE A 130 12.34 7.62 -6.76
CA PHE A 130 11.71 7.78 -8.07
C PHE A 130 10.45 8.65 -8.01
N VAL A 131 10.01 9.04 -6.81
CA VAL A 131 8.82 9.86 -6.61
C VAL A 131 9.14 11.31 -6.94
N PRO A 132 8.34 11.96 -7.81
CA PRO A 132 8.51 13.38 -8.10
C PRO A 132 8.35 14.23 -6.82
N PRO A 133 9.17 15.27 -6.63
CA PRO A 133 9.02 16.16 -5.47
C PRO A 133 7.65 16.85 -5.51
N SER A 134 6.96 16.88 -4.37
CA SER A 134 5.74 17.66 -4.16
C SER A 134 6.02 18.88 -3.27
N ALA A 135 5.14 19.88 -3.31
CA ALA A 135 5.20 21.00 -2.37
C ALA A 135 4.99 20.47 -0.94
N ALA A 136 5.68 21.07 0.04
CA ALA A 136 5.73 20.57 1.42
C ALA A 136 4.35 20.41 2.12
N ASP A 137 3.34 21.17 1.67
CA ASP A 137 1.97 21.15 2.22
C ASP A 137 0.93 20.52 1.27
N GLU A 138 1.39 19.90 0.18
CA GLU A 138 0.54 19.25 -0.80
C GLU A 138 0.86 17.76 -0.88
N LEU A 139 -0.17 16.95 -0.62
CA LEU A 139 -0.14 15.51 -0.81
C LEU A 139 -0.98 15.19 -2.06
N PRO A 140 -0.34 14.85 -3.20
CA PRO A 140 -1.06 14.47 -4.41
C PRO A 140 -2.00 13.29 -4.16
N LEU A 141 -3.13 13.25 -4.86
CA LEU A 141 -4.15 12.21 -4.65
C LEU A 141 -3.57 10.79 -4.77
N TRP A 142 -2.65 10.57 -5.71
CA TRP A 142 -2.03 9.26 -5.89
C TRP A 142 -1.14 8.84 -4.72
N GLN A 143 -0.64 9.77 -3.90
CA GLN A 143 0.14 9.44 -2.69
C GLN A 143 -0.74 9.19 -1.47
N VAL A 144 -2.01 9.61 -1.48
CA VAL A 144 -2.91 9.43 -0.32
C VAL A 144 -3.08 7.95 0.10
N PRO A 145 -3.33 6.99 -0.82
CA PRO A 145 -3.39 5.57 -0.48
C PRO A 145 -2.15 5.07 0.24
N VAL A 146 -0.97 5.53 -0.17
CA VAL A 146 0.31 5.13 0.41
C VAL A 146 0.38 5.49 1.88
N ARG A 147 0.00 6.72 2.24
CA ARG A 147 0.07 7.20 3.62
C ARG A 147 -0.97 6.51 4.52
N ILE A 148 -2.14 6.18 3.97
CA ILE A 148 -3.17 5.41 4.68
C ILE A 148 -2.67 4.00 5.00
N GLU A 149 -2.14 3.28 4.00
CA GLU A 149 -1.64 1.91 4.17
C GLU A 149 -0.41 1.87 5.09
N TYR A 150 0.48 2.87 5.00
CA TYR A 150 1.61 3.01 5.89
C TYR A 150 1.17 3.17 7.36
N LEU A 151 0.23 4.08 7.65
CA LEU A 151 -0.31 4.23 9.01
C LEU A 151 -1.06 2.98 9.48
N SER A 152 -1.78 2.30 8.59
CA SER A 152 -2.46 1.04 8.91
C SER A 152 -1.46 -0.03 9.35
N VAL A 153 -0.33 -0.17 8.65
CA VAL A 153 0.75 -1.09 9.02
C VAL A 153 1.38 -0.72 10.36
N GLN A 154 1.63 0.57 10.62
CA GLN A 154 2.13 1.02 11.93
C GLN A 154 1.16 0.63 13.06
N TYR A 155 -0.15 0.78 12.82
CA TYR A 155 -1.20 0.39 13.76
C TYR A 155 -1.23 -1.12 13.99
N LEU A 156 -1.22 -1.92 12.92
CA LEU A 156 -1.22 -3.37 12.99
C LEU A 156 0.01 -3.91 13.71
N ALA A 157 1.19 -3.35 13.41
CA ALA A 157 2.42 -3.75 14.06
C ALA A 157 2.31 -3.55 15.57
N ARG A 158 1.89 -2.36 16.00
CA ARG A 158 1.73 -2.03 17.42
C ARG A 158 0.73 -2.96 18.11
N SER A 159 -0.27 -3.42 17.38
CA SER A 159 -1.32 -4.30 17.89
C SER A 159 -0.88 -5.76 18.05
N TYR A 160 0.01 -6.26 17.17
CA TYR A 160 0.34 -7.70 17.11
C TYR A 160 1.80 -8.06 17.35
N LEU A 161 2.75 -7.18 17.07
CA LEU A 161 4.19 -7.48 17.08
C LEU A 161 5.01 -6.51 17.95
N GLY A 162 4.63 -5.23 18.02
CA GLY A 162 5.37 -4.17 18.68
C GLY A 162 5.55 -2.93 17.79
N VAL A 163 6.53 -2.09 18.10
CA VAL A 163 6.75 -0.84 17.36
C VAL A 163 7.60 -1.07 16.11
N LEU A 164 7.09 -0.71 14.94
CA LEU A 164 7.92 -0.49 13.76
C LEU A 164 8.57 0.88 13.84
N GLU A 165 9.88 0.93 13.69
CA GLU A 165 10.64 2.17 13.68
C GLU A 165 10.30 3.02 12.44
N ILE A 166 10.19 4.33 12.66
CA ILE A 166 10.12 5.35 11.60
C ILE A 166 11.54 5.86 11.28
N ALA A 167 11.76 6.37 10.08
CA ALA A 167 13.02 6.98 9.65
C ALA A 167 13.19 8.38 10.26
N ARG A 168 13.50 8.44 11.57
CA ARG A 168 13.64 9.71 12.32
C ARG A 168 14.72 10.63 11.74
N GLU A 169 15.69 10.06 11.05
CA GLU A 169 16.75 10.73 10.31
C GLU A 169 16.23 11.53 9.09
N ALA A 170 15.04 11.20 8.59
CA ALA A 170 14.43 11.83 7.41
C ALA A 170 13.02 12.37 7.73
N PRO A 171 12.88 13.38 8.63
CA PRO A 171 11.58 13.89 9.08
C PRO A 171 10.75 14.56 7.97
N GLN A 172 11.40 14.93 6.85
CA GLN A 172 10.72 15.49 5.68
C GLN A 172 10.07 14.42 4.80
N SER A 173 10.49 13.15 4.93
CA SER A 173 9.83 12.02 4.28
C SER A 173 8.67 11.53 5.15
N TYR A 174 7.59 11.06 4.52
CA TYR A 174 6.48 10.44 5.25
C TYR A 174 6.94 9.22 6.09
N LEU A 175 8.05 8.58 5.70
CA LEU A 175 8.66 7.47 6.44
C LEU A 175 9.21 7.87 7.81
N GLY A 176 9.48 9.16 8.03
CA GLY A 176 9.91 9.73 9.30
C GLY A 176 8.79 10.41 10.08
N GLN A 177 7.55 10.34 9.59
CA GLN A 177 6.40 11.06 10.13
C GLN A 177 5.44 10.12 10.87
N ASP A 178 4.74 10.69 11.86
CA ASP A 178 3.76 9.99 12.68
C ASP A 178 2.31 10.33 12.28
N GLU A 179 1.35 9.71 12.95
CA GLU A 179 -0.08 9.95 12.74
C GLU A 179 -0.48 11.42 12.96
N LYS A 180 0.21 12.14 13.86
CA LYS A 180 -0.10 13.55 14.13
C LYS A 180 0.24 14.45 12.94
N THR A 181 1.19 14.03 12.13
CA THR A 181 1.62 14.75 10.92
C THR A 181 0.84 14.27 9.69
N LEU A 182 0.71 12.95 9.52
CA LEU A 182 0.14 12.35 8.33
C LEU A 182 -1.39 12.47 8.26
N LEU A 183 -2.12 12.33 9.38
CA LEU A 183 -3.59 12.39 9.36
C LEU A 183 -4.13 13.74 8.88
N PRO A 184 -3.65 14.90 9.36
CA PRO A 184 -4.11 16.19 8.85
C PRO A 184 -3.84 16.39 7.35
N LEU A 185 -2.70 15.89 6.84
CA LEU A 185 -2.33 15.96 5.42
C LEU A 185 -3.28 15.11 4.56
N ILE A 186 -3.62 13.90 5.02
CA ILE A 186 -4.60 13.05 4.35
C ILE A 186 -5.97 13.72 4.36
N SER A 187 -6.47 14.18 5.51
CA SER A 187 -7.77 14.87 5.63
C SER A 187 -7.88 16.06 4.67
N ARG A 188 -6.84 16.89 4.59
CA ARG A 188 -6.80 18.04 3.68
C ARG A 188 -6.84 17.63 2.20
N SER A 189 -6.21 16.52 1.85
CA SER A 189 -6.20 16.01 0.48
C SER A 189 -7.54 15.41 0.09
N LEU A 190 -8.16 14.66 1.01
CA LEU A 190 -9.49 14.09 0.82
C LEU A 190 -10.58 15.18 0.71
N SER A 191 -10.45 16.29 1.45
CA SER A 191 -11.40 17.41 1.34
C SER A 191 -11.34 18.14 0.00
N ARG A 192 -10.30 17.93 -0.80
CA ARG A 192 -10.12 18.52 -2.14
C ARG A 192 -10.60 17.61 -3.27
N LEU A 193 -11.14 16.43 -2.94
CA LEU A 193 -11.72 15.54 -3.95
C LEU A 193 -12.83 16.25 -4.73
N PRO A 194 -12.91 16.06 -6.05
CA PRO A 194 -13.94 16.70 -6.85
C PRO A 194 -15.35 16.26 -6.40
N PRO A 195 -16.37 17.13 -6.52
CA PRO A 195 -17.74 16.80 -6.17
C PRO A 195 -18.19 15.50 -6.88
N GLY A 196 -18.74 14.55 -6.12
CA GLY A 196 -19.17 13.24 -6.62
C GLY A 196 -18.10 12.14 -6.60
N ALA A 197 -16.81 12.46 -6.43
CA ALA A 197 -15.76 11.45 -6.23
C ALA A 197 -15.71 10.92 -4.79
N ALA A 198 -16.02 11.77 -3.81
CA ALA A 198 -16.14 11.38 -2.41
C ALA A 198 -17.51 10.75 -2.14
N SER A 199 -17.64 9.43 -2.34
CA SER A 199 -18.85 8.72 -1.93
C SER A 199 -19.06 8.83 -0.41
N GLY A 200 -20.32 8.81 0.06
CA GLY A 200 -20.61 8.81 1.50
C GLY A 200 -19.94 7.63 2.24
N LYS A 201 -19.75 6.50 1.53
CA LYS A 201 -19.00 5.34 2.03
C LYS A 201 -17.51 5.64 2.21
N LEU A 202 -16.89 6.36 1.28
CA LEU A 202 -15.49 6.78 1.36
C LEU A 202 -15.28 7.68 2.58
N GLN A 203 -16.14 8.70 2.76
CA GLN A 203 -16.05 9.60 3.91
C GLN A 203 -16.25 8.85 5.24
N MET A 204 -17.20 7.93 5.30
CA MET A 204 -17.41 7.10 6.50
C MET A 204 -16.16 6.27 6.85
N ARG A 205 -15.53 5.64 5.85
CA ARG A 205 -14.28 4.88 6.06
C ARG A 205 -13.16 5.78 6.53
N TRP A 206 -13.02 6.97 5.96
CA TRP A 206 -12.02 7.93 6.40
C TRP A 206 -12.25 8.37 7.84
N ASN A 207 -13.47 8.77 8.22
CA ASN A 207 -13.76 9.20 9.59
C ASN A 207 -13.47 8.09 10.63
N TYR A 208 -13.77 6.83 10.27
CA TYR A 208 -13.40 5.68 11.10
C TYR A 208 -11.87 5.57 11.26
N LEU A 209 -11.13 5.60 10.15
CA LEU A 209 -9.68 5.46 10.14
C LEU A 209 -8.98 6.63 10.82
N GLU A 210 -9.40 7.87 10.58
CA GLU A 210 -8.85 9.07 11.22
C GLU A 210 -8.92 8.95 12.74
N THR A 211 -10.05 8.47 13.26
CA THR A 211 -10.24 8.23 14.70
C THR A 211 -9.37 7.09 15.21
N ALA A 212 -9.38 5.94 14.52
CA ALA A 212 -8.65 4.75 14.96
C ALA A 212 -7.13 4.94 14.92
N LEU A 213 -6.61 5.48 13.82
CA LEU A 213 -5.18 5.74 13.63
C LEU A 213 -4.71 6.90 14.51
N GLY A 214 -5.55 7.90 14.77
CA GLY A 214 -5.25 8.98 15.70
C GLY A 214 -5.11 8.52 17.15
N ASP A 215 -5.72 7.38 17.49
CA ASP A 215 -5.64 6.77 18.82
C ASP A 215 -4.35 5.92 19.02
N MET A 216 -3.55 5.70 17.96
CA MET A 216 -2.38 4.82 17.98
C MET A 216 -1.31 5.21 19.02
N ASN A 217 -1.18 6.50 19.36
CA ASN A 217 -0.24 7.03 20.34
C ASN A 217 1.23 6.61 20.07
N SER A 218 1.71 6.83 18.84
CA SER A 218 3.01 6.30 18.38
C SER A 218 4.23 6.86 19.12
N LYS A 219 4.08 8.00 19.82
CA LYS A 219 5.14 8.59 20.64
C LYS A 219 5.37 7.88 21.97
N SER A 220 4.48 6.96 22.36
CA SER A 220 4.59 6.21 23.60
C SER A 220 5.04 4.77 23.36
N ASN A 221 6.03 4.33 24.13
CA ASN A 221 6.50 2.93 24.11
C ASN A 221 5.57 1.98 24.88
N ALA A 222 4.52 2.49 25.54
CA ALA A 222 3.67 1.68 26.40
C ALA A 222 2.71 0.71 25.66
N LEU A 223 2.80 0.60 24.32
CA LEU A 223 1.94 -0.22 23.45
C LEU A 223 0.42 -0.08 23.68
N VAL A 224 0.00 0.95 24.39
CA VAL A 224 -1.41 1.31 24.62
C VAL A 224 -1.84 2.42 23.69
N SER A 225 -3.12 2.41 23.33
CA SER A 225 -3.76 3.50 22.61
C SER A 225 -3.95 4.72 23.53
N ALA A 226 -4.12 5.93 22.96
CA ALA A 226 -4.26 7.15 23.74
C ALA A 226 -5.54 7.14 24.62
N SER A 227 -6.61 6.55 24.11
CA SER A 227 -7.89 6.38 24.79
C SER A 227 -7.91 5.21 25.79
N GLY A 228 -6.92 4.32 25.74
CA GLY A 228 -6.91 3.05 26.47
C GLY A 228 -7.91 2.01 25.94
N ARG A 229 -8.58 2.29 24.80
CA ARG A 229 -9.54 1.41 24.14
C ARG A 229 -9.15 1.22 22.67
N PRO A 230 -8.23 0.27 22.36
CA PRO A 230 -7.79 0.08 21.00
C PRO A 230 -8.93 -0.42 20.11
N TRP A 231 -8.93 0.03 18.86
CA TRP A 231 -9.82 -0.47 17.82
C TRP A 231 -9.37 -1.84 17.33
N ALA A 232 -10.33 -2.67 16.88
CA ALA A 232 -10.03 -4.00 16.36
C ALA A 232 -9.09 -3.92 15.13
N PRO A 233 -7.86 -4.48 15.19
CA PRO A 233 -6.86 -4.24 14.15
C PRO A 233 -7.25 -4.78 12.77
N ILE A 234 -7.94 -5.93 12.73
CA ILE A 234 -8.52 -6.49 11.50
C ILE A 234 -9.55 -5.56 10.83
N ILE A 235 -10.31 -4.79 11.63
CA ILE A 235 -11.28 -3.83 11.10
C ILE A 235 -10.56 -2.60 10.56
N VAL A 236 -9.53 -2.11 11.28
CA VAL A 236 -8.68 -1.01 10.81
C VAL A 236 -8.03 -1.36 9.46
N GLU A 237 -7.41 -2.53 9.34
CA GLU A 237 -6.81 -3.01 8.08
C GLU A 237 -7.84 -3.06 6.95
N ARG A 238 -9.00 -3.66 7.19
CA ARG A 238 -10.05 -3.78 6.17
C ARG A 238 -10.52 -2.42 5.69
N HIS A 239 -10.74 -1.48 6.61
CA HIS A 239 -11.14 -0.12 6.24
C HIS A 239 -10.04 0.60 5.45
N ALA A 240 -8.77 0.45 5.84
CA ALA A 240 -7.63 1.03 5.15
C ALA A 240 -7.51 0.48 3.72
N ARG A 241 -7.53 -0.85 3.56
CA ARG A 241 -7.44 -1.52 2.26
C ARG A 241 -8.58 -1.11 1.32
N GLU A 242 -9.81 -1.08 1.81
CA GLU A 242 -10.96 -0.68 1.00
C GLU A 242 -10.91 0.80 0.60
N LEU A 243 -10.49 1.69 1.51
CA LEU A 243 -10.34 3.11 1.23
C LEU A 243 -9.20 3.38 0.24
N ALA A 244 -8.02 2.81 0.50
CA ALA A 244 -6.85 2.93 -0.36
C ALA A 244 -7.16 2.39 -1.77
N GLY A 245 -7.81 1.22 -1.89
CA GLY A 245 -8.24 0.67 -3.18
C GLY A 245 -9.17 1.60 -3.97
N GLN A 246 -10.15 2.23 -3.31
CA GLN A 246 -11.02 3.22 -3.94
C GLN A 246 -10.25 4.46 -4.41
N LEU A 247 -9.33 4.97 -3.58
CA LEU A 247 -8.52 6.14 -3.90
C LEU A 247 -7.52 5.86 -5.02
N MET A 248 -6.95 4.65 -5.09
CA MET A 248 -6.11 4.23 -6.21
C MET A 248 -6.90 4.28 -7.53
N GLN A 249 -8.13 3.75 -7.55
CA GLN A 249 -9.01 3.83 -8.72
C GLN A 249 -9.33 5.28 -9.12
N LEU A 250 -9.61 6.15 -8.15
CA LEU A 250 -9.86 7.57 -8.41
C LEU A 250 -8.62 8.28 -8.98
N SER A 251 -7.43 7.96 -8.47
CA SER A 251 -6.17 8.52 -9.00
C SER A 251 -5.82 8.02 -10.41
N GLN A 252 -6.40 6.90 -10.84
CA GLN A 252 -6.21 6.37 -12.20
C GLN A 252 -7.17 7.00 -13.22
N ALA A 253 -8.28 7.57 -12.76
CA ALA A 253 -9.29 8.19 -13.60
C ALA A 253 -9.03 9.67 -13.91
N GLN A 254 -7.99 10.25 -13.31
CA GLN A 254 -7.51 11.63 -13.56
C GLN A 254 -6.40 11.61 -14.61
#